data_AF-A0A5R8QFI3-F1
#
_entry.id   AF-A0A5R8QFI3-F1
#
_cell.length_a   1.000
_cell.length_b   1.000
_cell.length_c   1.000
_cell.angle_alpha   90.00
_cell.angle_beta   90.00
_cell.angle_gamma   90.00
#
_symmetry.space_group_name_H-M   'P 1'
#
loop_
_entity.id
_entity.type
_entity.pdbx_description
1 polymer ?
#
loop_
_entity_poly.entity_id
_entity_poly.type
_entity_poly.pdbx_seq_one_letter_code
_entity_poly.pdbx_strand_id
1 'polypeptide(L)'
;MNELMAMTNIGKVAATRLIDVGIDTPEKLIATGSMDAFLAVRLRDPGACLDMLYALEGAIEGVRWHSLPAVKKQELKSFFNSL
;
A
#
# COMPACT_ATOMS: atom_id res chain seq x y z
N MET A 1 10.75 -12.82 -11.10
CA MET A 1 9.34 -12.42 -10.94
C MET A 1 9.30 -11.43 -9.78
N ASN A 2 8.55 -10.33 -9.87
CA ASN A 2 8.48 -9.39 -8.76
C ASN A 2 7.60 -10.00 -7.65
N GLU A 3 8.18 -10.35 -6.51
CA GLU A 3 7.49 -11.02 -5.40
C GLU A 3 6.35 -10.19 -4.82
N LEU A 4 6.45 -8.86 -4.88
CA LEU A 4 5.35 -7.97 -4.50
C LEU A 4 4.10 -8.19 -5.37
N MET A 5 4.26 -8.52 -6.65
CA MET A 5 3.12 -8.78 -7.54
C MET A 5 2.39 -10.09 -7.22
N ALA A 6 2.96 -10.93 -6.35
CA ALA A 6 2.26 -12.11 -5.81
C ALA A 6 1.33 -11.75 -4.65
N MET A 7 1.47 -10.57 -4.05
CA MET A 7 0.61 -10.10 -2.95
C MET A 7 -0.76 -9.67 -3.48
N THR A 8 -1.79 -9.88 -2.65
CA THR A 8 -3.15 -9.42 -2.96
C THR A 8 -3.15 -7.90 -3.17
N ASN A 9 -3.87 -7.42 -4.20
CA ASN A 9 -4.00 -6.00 -4.58
C ASN A 9 -2.75 -5.31 -5.18
N ILE A 10 -1.61 -6.00 -5.30
CA ILE A 10 -0.39 -5.39 -5.84
C ILE A 10 -0.20 -5.74 -7.31
N GLY A 11 -0.59 -4.82 -8.19
CA GLY A 11 -0.30 -4.91 -9.63
C GLY A 11 1.08 -4.38 -10.00
N LYS A 12 1.45 -4.52 -11.28
CA LYS A 12 2.75 -4.06 -11.82
C LYS A 12 3.10 -2.62 -11.43
N VAL A 13 2.14 -1.69 -11.56
CA VAL A 13 2.36 -0.26 -11.26
C VAL A 13 2.64 -0.02 -9.77
N ALA A 14 1.85 -0.63 -8.89
CA ALA A 14 2.06 -0.52 -7.44
C ALA A 14 3.40 -1.12 -7.03
N ALA A 15 3.76 -2.28 -7.60
CA ALA A 15 5.03 -2.93 -7.33
C ALA A 15 6.24 -2.09 -7.80
N THR A 16 6.14 -1.44 -8.98
CA THR A 16 7.18 -0.51 -9.45
C THR A 16 7.33 0.68 -8.51
N ARG A 17 6.22 1.32 -8.10
CA ARG A 17 6.26 2.45 -7.17
C ARG A 17 6.89 2.09 -5.82
N LEU A 18 6.59 0.90 -5.29
CA LEU A 18 7.19 0.40 -4.06
C LEU A 18 8.70 0.20 -4.20
N ILE A 19 9.14 -0.43 -5.31
CA ILE A 19 10.57 -0.64 -5.59
C ILE A 19 11.31 0.70 -5.72
N ASP A 20 10.70 1.69 -6.39
CA ASP A 20 11.29 3.02 -6.59
C ASP A 20 11.52 3.76 -5.26
N VAL A 21 10.84 3.36 -4.18
CA VAL A 21 11.00 3.90 -2.83
C VAL A 21 11.74 2.96 -1.87
N GLY A 22 12.35 1.89 -2.40
CA GLY A 22 13.20 0.96 -1.65
C GLY A 22 12.46 -0.20 -0.98
N ILE A 23 11.17 -0.37 -1.26
CA ILE A 23 10.33 -1.48 -0.79
C ILE A 23 10.23 -2.49 -1.93
N ASP A 24 11.15 -3.46 -1.97
CA ASP A 24 11.30 -4.41 -3.07
C ASP A 24 10.87 -5.85 -2.73
N THR A 25 10.50 -6.13 -1.47
CA THR A 25 10.00 -7.45 -1.05
C THR A 25 8.72 -7.34 -0.22
N PRO A 26 7.88 -8.41 -0.17
CA PRO A 26 6.72 -8.49 0.71
C PRO A 26 7.07 -8.25 2.18
N GLU A 27 8.19 -8.78 2.66
CA GLU A 27 8.65 -8.64 4.05
C GLU A 27 8.96 -7.18 4.37
N LYS A 28 9.60 -6.45 3.44
CA LYS A 28 9.82 -5.02 3.61
C LYS A 28 8.51 -4.24 3.64
N LEU A 29 7.53 -4.58 2.79
CA LEU A 29 6.23 -3.92 2.81
C LEU A 29 5.51 -4.16 4.15
N ILE A 30 5.51 -5.40 4.63
CA ILE A 30 4.91 -5.78 5.92
C ILE A 30 5.61 -5.07 7.08
N ALA A 31 6.94 -5.04 7.08
CA ALA A 31 7.72 -4.37 8.13
C ALA A 31 7.55 -2.84 8.12
N THR A 32 7.37 -2.24 6.94
CA THR A 32 7.16 -0.80 6.78
C THR A 32 5.73 -0.40 7.18
N GLY A 33 4.74 -1.24 6.89
CA GLY A 33 3.32 -0.89 7.07
C GLY A 33 2.77 -0.07 5.91
N SER A 34 1.44 -0.08 5.75
CA SER A 34 0.76 0.54 4.61
C SER A 34 0.87 2.07 4.60
N MET A 35 0.77 2.71 5.76
CA MET A 35 0.81 4.18 5.89
C MET A 35 2.19 4.74 5.52
N ASP A 36 3.27 4.19 6.06
CA ASP A 36 4.63 4.66 5.78
C ASP A 36 5.06 4.31 4.35
N ALA A 37 4.70 3.12 3.85
CA ALA A 37 4.91 2.76 2.45
C ALA A 37 4.17 3.72 1.51
N PHE A 38 2.93 4.10 1.86
CA PHE A 38 2.16 5.08 1.10
C PHE A 38 2.81 6.46 1.11
N LEU A 39 3.31 6.95 2.25
CA LEU A 39 4.01 8.23 2.33
C LEU A 39 5.26 8.24 1.46
N ALA A 40 6.07 7.18 1.53
CA ALA A 40 7.26 7.04 0.72
C ALA A 40 6.92 7.13 -0.78
N VAL A 41 5.87 6.42 -1.22
CA VAL A 41 5.38 6.51 -2.60
C VAL A 41 4.86 7.90 -2.94
N ARG A 42 4.02 8.50 -2.08
CA ARG A 42 3.38 9.81 -2.34
C ARG A 42 4.40 10.94 -2.47
N LEU A 43 5.54 10.85 -1.79
CA LEU A 43 6.65 11.80 -1.94
C LEU A 43 7.26 11.79 -3.35
N ARG A 44 7.22 10.65 -4.05
CA ARG A 44 7.71 10.51 -5.43
C ARG A 44 6.61 10.67 -6.48
N ASP A 45 5.39 10.25 -6.12
CA ASP A 45 4.21 10.30 -6.97
C ASP A 45 3.03 10.94 -6.22
N PRO A 46 2.87 12.27 -6.33
CA PRO A 46 1.76 12.99 -5.70
C PRO A 46 0.37 12.52 -6.15
N GLY A 47 0.27 11.74 -7.22
CA GLY A 47 -0.97 11.12 -7.69
C GLY A 47 -1.40 9.87 -6.92
N ALA A 48 -0.61 9.41 -5.93
CA ALA A 48 -0.98 8.29 -5.08
C ALA A 48 -2.29 8.59 -4.30
N CYS A 49 -3.33 7.79 -4.57
CA CYS A 49 -4.67 8.00 -4.04
C CYS A 49 -5.00 7.07 -2.86
N LEU A 50 -6.14 7.32 -2.21
CA LEU A 50 -6.65 6.52 -1.10
C LEU A 50 -6.78 5.02 -1.45
N ASP A 51 -7.17 4.68 -2.68
CA ASP A 51 -7.28 3.27 -3.11
C ASP A 51 -5.93 2.57 -3.10
N MET A 52 -4.83 3.29 -3.34
CA MET A 52 -3.49 2.72 -3.21
C MET A 52 -3.18 2.40 -1.74
N LEU A 53 -3.51 3.30 -0.82
CA LEU A 53 -3.33 3.05 0.62
C LEU A 53 -4.14 1.81 1.07
N TYR A 54 -5.39 1.68 0.62
CA TYR A 54 -6.19 0.48 0.87
C TYR A 54 -5.60 -0.77 0.23
N ALA A 55 -5.08 -0.67 -0.99
CA ALA A 55 -4.43 -1.81 -1.65
C ALA A 55 -3.20 -2.30 -0.87
N LEU A 56 -2.39 -1.39 -0.31
CA LEU A 56 -1.23 -1.74 0.51
C LEU A 56 -1.66 -2.43 1.82
N GLU A 57 -2.65 -1.90 2.54
CA GLU A 57 -3.13 -2.57 3.76
C GLU A 57 -3.73 -3.95 3.44
N GLY A 58 -4.54 -4.05 2.39
CA GLY A 58 -5.08 -5.33 1.97
C GLY A 58 -4.00 -6.33 1.55
N ALA A 59 -2.90 -5.85 0.97
CA ALA A 59 -1.75 -6.69 0.65
C ALA A 59 -1.10 -7.25 1.92
N ILE A 60 -0.90 -6.41 2.94
CA ILE A 60 -0.31 -6.79 4.23
C ILE A 60 -1.22 -7.75 5.00
N GLU A 61 -2.54 -7.50 5.01
CA GLU A 61 -3.53 -8.38 5.65
C GLU A 61 -3.84 -9.65 4.82
N GLY A 62 -3.34 -9.74 3.59
CA GLY A 62 -3.60 -10.86 2.69
C GLY A 62 -5.04 -10.94 2.15
N VAL A 63 -5.80 -9.85 2.22
CA VAL A 63 -7.21 -9.78 1.79
C VAL A 63 -7.42 -8.81 0.64
N ARG A 64 -8.48 -9.02 -0.18
CA ARG A 64 -8.88 -7.98 -1.14
C ARG A 64 -9.22 -6.72 -0.36
N TRP A 65 -8.72 -5.55 -0.77
CA TRP A 65 -8.88 -4.31 0.01
C TRP A 65 -10.36 -3.93 0.26
N HIS A 66 -11.26 -4.35 -0.63
CA HIS A 66 -12.71 -4.21 -0.44
C HIS A 66 -13.24 -4.94 0.81
N SER A 67 -12.54 -5.98 1.25
CA SER A 67 -12.88 -6.80 2.43
C SER A 67 -12.23 -6.31 3.73
N LEU A 68 -11.41 -5.24 3.69
CA LEU A 68 -10.88 -4.63 4.90
C LEU A 68 -12.03 -4.19 5.82
N PRO A 69 -11.92 -4.39 7.15
CA PRO A 69 -12.93 -3.93 8.10
C PRO A 69 -13.23 -2.45 7.94
N ALA A 70 -14.50 -2.06 8.13
CA ALA A 70 -14.91 -0.66 8.00
C ALA A 70 -14.10 0.29 8.90
N VAL A 71 -13.79 -0.17 10.13
CA VAL A 71 -12.95 0.57 11.09
C VAL A 71 -11.55 0.83 10.52
N LYS A 72 -10.92 -0.19 9.92
CA LYS A 72 -9.60 -0.06 9.30
C LYS A 72 -9.63 0.89 8.10
N LYS A 73 -10.65 0.80 7.24
CA LYS A 73 -10.83 1.73 6.13
C LYS A 73 -11.02 3.18 6.60
N GLN A 74 -11.72 3.37 7.72
CA GLN A 74 -11.93 4.69 8.31
C GLN A 74 -10.63 5.25 8.88
N GLU A 75 -9.83 4.44 9.58
CA GLU A 75 -8.50 4.81 10.08
C GLU A 75 -7.60 5.31 8.93
N LEU A 76 -7.45 4.50 7.88
CA LEU A 76 -6.63 4.82 6.70
C LEU A 76 -7.17 6.06 5.95
N LYS A 77 -8.49 6.24 5.87
CA LYS A 77 -9.10 7.44 5.27
C LYS A 77 -8.82 8.70 6.09
N SER A 78 -8.92 8.62 7.41
CA SER A 78 -8.60 9.73 8.31
C SER A 78 -7.13 10.11 8.19
N PHE A 79 -6.23 9.12 8.16
CA PHE A 79 -4.82 9.33 7.87
C PHE A 79 -4.63 10.04 6.53
N PHE A 80 -5.19 9.52 5.43
CA PHE A 80 -5.06 10.12 4.09
C PHE A 80 -5.56 11.57 4.04
N ASN A 81 -6.66 11.88 4.72
CA ASN A 81 -7.23 13.23 4.77
C ASN A 81 -6.37 14.23 5.57
N SER A 82 -5.42 13.74 6.38
CA SER A 82 -4.49 14.58 7.13
C SER A 82 -3.20 14.92 6.36
N LEU A 83 -3.03 14.37 5.15
CA LEU A 83 -1.85 14.54 4.27
C LEU A 83 -2.04 15.62 3.21
#